data_AF-A0A7I7MKN5-F1
#
_entry.id   AF-A0A7I7MKN5-F1
#
_cell.length_a   1.000
_cell.length_b   1.000
_cell.length_c   1.000
_cell.angle_alpha   90.00
_cell.angle_beta   90.00
_cell.angle_gamma   90.00
#
_symmetry.space_group_name_H-M   'P 1'
#
loop_
_entity.id
_entity.type
_entity.pdbx_description
1 polymer ?
#
loop_
_entity_poly.entity_id
_entity_poly.type
_entity_poly.pdbx_seq_one_letter_code
_entity_poly.pdbx_strand_id
1 'polypeptide(L)'
;MAGLQTQGQHPHDWLEHPSQKRTGLFQPARPERDRSFGEDVVEKLASELARLVGIPVAPVQLAVRDGVRCALVADVRLPNWELQAGHALMPEVVFNDDPDDPGQRGHNVEAIGQALARFATPPDSALPSTFRAFDVFAGYLVFDAVIAHSE
;
A
#
# COMPACT_ATOMS: atom_id res chain seq x y z
N MET A 1 6.55 -12.14 21.20
CA MET A 1 6.57 -10.66 21.31
C MET A 1 6.30 -10.12 19.92
N ALA A 2 5.10 -9.60 19.67
CA ALA A 2 4.79 -8.94 18.41
C ALA A 2 5.49 -7.57 18.42
N GLY A 3 6.38 -7.33 17.45
CA GLY A 3 7.06 -6.06 17.29
C GLY A 3 6.09 -5.03 16.71
N LEU A 4 5.89 -3.92 17.41
CA LEU A 4 5.16 -2.78 16.89
C LEU A 4 6.04 -2.10 15.82
N GLN A 5 5.73 -2.30 14.54
CA GLN A 5 6.30 -1.49 13.46
C GLN A 5 5.19 -0.61 12.89
N THR A 6 5.15 0.64 13.36
CA THR A 6 4.24 1.69 12.92
C THR A 6 4.92 2.56 11.87
N GLN A 7 4.50 2.42 10.61
CA GLN A 7 4.61 3.50 9.63
C GLN A 7 3.18 3.85 9.22
N GLY A 8 2.74 5.06 9.60
CA GLY A 8 1.35 5.52 9.51
C GLY A 8 0.93 6.32 10.76
N GLN A 9 0.01 7.28 10.60
CA GLN A 9 -0.42 8.21 11.66
C GLN A 9 -1.28 7.57 12.78
N HIS A 10 -1.56 6.26 12.74
CA HIS A 10 -2.48 5.56 13.65
C HIS A 10 -1.93 4.18 14.06
N PRO A 11 -2.38 3.60 15.20
CA PRO A 11 -1.90 2.30 15.68
C PRO A 11 -2.31 1.19 14.70
N HIS A 12 -1.35 0.76 13.89
CA HIS A 12 -1.46 -0.45 13.09
C HIS A 12 -0.76 -1.59 13.84
N ASP A 13 -1.52 -2.63 14.18
CA ASP A 13 -0.99 -3.83 14.81
C ASP A 13 -0.73 -4.89 13.74
N TRP A 14 0.45 -5.50 13.75
CA TRP A 14 0.70 -6.73 13.01
C TRP A 14 0.15 -7.92 13.81
N LEU A 15 -0.76 -8.68 13.19
CA LEU A 15 -1.42 -9.85 13.79
C LEU A 15 -0.96 -11.13 13.12
N GLU A 16 -0.66 -12.15 13.93
CA GLU A 16 -0.40 -13.51 13.45
C GLU A 16 -1.68 -14.34 13.52
N HIS A 17 -2.03 -15.02 12.43
CA HIS A 17 -3.17 -15.94 12.46
C HIS A 17 -2.79 -17.24 13.19
N PRO A 18 -3.58 -17.75 14.16
CA PRO A 18 -3.20 -18.92 14.97
C PRO A 18 -2.97 -20.20 14.16
N SER A 19 -3.66 -20.36 13.03
CA SER A 19 -3.57 -21.54 12.16
C SER A 19 -2.94 -21.29 10.80
N GLN A 20 -2.60 -20.03 10.46
CA GLN A 20 -1.95 -19.70 9.20
C GLN A 20 -0.64 -18.99 9.52
N LYS A 21 0.47 -19.38 8.89
CA LYS A 21 1.77 -18.70 9.06
C LYS A 21 1.81 -17.29 8.43
N ARG A 22 0.67 -16.61 8.31
CA ARG A 22 0.56 -15.31 7.67
C ARG A 22 0.30 -14.25 8.72
N THR A 23 1.15 -13.24 8.69
CA THR A 23 0.98 -11.97 9.38
C THR A 23 0.06 -11.06 8.55
N GLY A 24 -0.76 -10.26 9.21
CA GLY A 24 -1.58 -9.25 8.57
C GLY A 24 -1.57 -7.96 9.35
N LEU A 25 -1.63 -6.83 8.65
CA LEU A 25 -1.78 -5.51 9.23
C LEU A 25 -3.26 -5.27 9.57
N PHE A 26 -3.53 -4.99 10.84
CA PHE A 26 -4.86 -4.63 11.31
C PHE A 26 -5.11 -3.14 11.08
N GLN A 27 -6.14 -2.85 10.29
CA GLN A 27 -6.64 -1.50 10.03
C GLN A 27 -8.09 -1.39 10.53
N PRO A 28 -8.32 -0.76 11.70
CA PRO A 28 -9.67 -0.61 12.24
C PRO A 28 -10.49 0.38 11.41
N ALA A 29 -11.76 0.07 11.15
CA ALA A 29 -12.71 1.04 10.63
C ALA A 29 -12.92 2.15 11.69
N ARG A 30 -12.83 3.43 11.32
CA ARG A 30 -12.75 4.54 12.27
C ARG A 30 -14.14 5.06 12.68
N PRO A 31 -14.73 4.68 13.82
CA PRO A 31 -16.14 4.98 14.13
C PRO A 31 -16.50 6.48 14.23
N GLU A 32 -15.52 7.37 14.39
CA GLU A 32 -15.73 8.80 14.65
C GLU A 32 -15.87 9.68 13.39
N ARG A 33 -15.54 9.18 12.19
CA ARG A 33 -15.85 9.90 10.95
C ARG A 33 -17.28 9.56 10.54
N ASP A 34 -18.11 10.56 10.31
CA ASP A 34 -19.51 10.42 9.83
C ASP A 34 -19.61 9.68 8.46
N ARG A 35 -18.46 9.48 7.79
CA ARG A 35 -18.28 8.71 6.54
C ARG A 35 -17.50 7.40 6.69
N SER A 36 -17.19 6.99 7.92
CA SER A 36 -16.39 5.78 8.22
C SER A 36 -17.11 4.46 7.96
N PHE A 37 -18.42 4.52 7.71
CA PHE A 37 -19.19 3.35 7.33
C PHE A 37 -18.66 2.78 6.02
N GLY A 38 -17.88 1.70 6.15
CA GLY A 38 -17.41 0.92 5.03
C GLY A 38 -15.98 1.20 4.58
N GLU A 39 -15.13 1.89 5.35
CA GLU A 39 -13.69 2.00 5.04
C GLU A 39 -13.06 0.60 4.84
N ASP A 40 -13.38 -0.35 5.73
CA ASP A 40 -12.98 -1.76 5.62
C ASP A 40 -13.49 -2.41 4.33
N VAL A 41 -14.74 -2.11 3.95
CA VAL A 41 -15.38 -2.63 2.73
C VAL A 41 -14.77 -2.02 1.47
N VAL A 42 -14.49 -0.72 1.47
CA VAL A 42 -13.86 0.00 0.36
C VAL A 42 -12.45 -0.55 0.15
N GLU A 43 -11.67 -0.71 1.21
CA GLU A 43 -10.34 -1.31 1.16
C GLU A 43 -10.39 -2.74 0.56
N LYS A 44 -11.34 -3.56 1.02
CA LYS A 44 -11.57 -4.89 0.47
C LYS A 44 -11.95 -4.85 -1.01
N LEU A 45 -12.85 -3.96 -1.41
CA LEU A 45 -13.30 -3.83 -2.78
C LEU A 45 -12.18 -3.34 -3.70
N ALA A 46 -11.40 -2.35 -3.28
CA ALA A 46 -10.24 -1.86 -4.02
C ALA A 46 -9.21 -2.98 -4.22
N SER A 47 -8.88 -3.74 -3.17
CA SER A 47 -7.98 -4.90 -3.26
C SER A 47 -8.49 -5.97 -4.24
N GLU A 48 -9.78 -6.31 -4.21
CA GLU A 48 -10.34 -7.29 -5.16
C GLU A 48 -10.39 -6.77 -6.60
N LEU A 49 -10.74 -5.49 -6.79
CA LEU A 49 -10.76 -4.86 -8.12
C LEU A 49 -9.35 -4.79 -8.71
N ALA A 50 -8.36 -4.36 -7.94
CA ALA A 50 -6.95 -4.33 -8.35
C ALA A 50 -6.47 -5.73 -8.78
N ARG A 51 -6.79 -6.75 -7.98
CA ARG A 51 -6.47 -8.15 -8.31
C ARG A 51 -7.14 -8.60 -9.60
N LEU A 52 -8.40 -8.24 -9.84
CA LEU A 52 -9.14 -8.60 -11.06
C LEU A 52 -8.54 -7.96 -12.32
N VAL A 53 -8.02 -6.74 -12.22
CA VAL A 53 -7.36 -6.05 -13.35
C VAL A 53 -5.86 -6.37 -13.46
N GLY A 54 -5.31 -7.22 -12.59
CA GLY A 54 -3.92 -7.69 -12.65
C GLY A 54 -2.90 -6.74 -12.02
N ILE A 55 -3.33 -5.77 -11.22
CA ILE A 55 -2.44 -4.89 -10.47
C ILE A 55 -1.93 -5.63 -9.22
N PRO A 56 -0.61 -5.66 -8.95
CA PRO A 56 -0.08 -6.25 -7.72
C PRO A 56 -0.69 -5.56 -6.50
N VAL A 57 -1.28 -6.31 -5.59
CA VAL A 57 -1.97 -5.75 -4.43
C VAL A 57 -1.92 -6.74 -3.27
N ALA A 58 -1.83 -6.21 -2.04
CA ALA A 58 -1.95 -7.03 -0.86
C ALA A 58 -3.38 -7.56 -0.73
N PRO A 59 -3.60 -8.87 -0.54
CA PRO A 59 -4.92 -9.40 -0.25
C PRO A 59 -5.50 -8.80 1.03
N VAL A 60 -6.74 -8.35 0.96
CA VAL A 60 -7.46 -7.81 2.12
C VAL A 60 -8.56 -8.78 2.55
N GLN A 61 -8.75 -8.96 3.84
CA GLN A 61 -9.88 -9.69 4.42
C GLN A 61 -10.67 -8.80 5.38
N LEU A 62 -12.00 -8.93 5.37
CA LEU A 62 -12.84 -8.31 6.38
C LEU A 62 -12.81 -9.15 7.64
N ALA A 63 -12.66 -8.50 8.79
CA ALA A 63 -12.67 -9.17 10.08
C ALA A 63 -13.32 -8.30 11.18
N VAL A 64 -13.55 -8.92 12.34
CA VAL A 64 -14.02 -8.24 13.54
C VAL A 64 -13.10 -8.65 14.69
N ARG A 65 -12.56 -7.67 15.41
CA ARG A 65 -11.71 -7.86 16.59
C ARG A 65 -12.27 -7.04 17.74
N ASP A 66 -12.53 -7.67 18.88
CA ASP A 66 -13.05 -7.00 20.08
C ASP A 66 -14.30 -6.13 19.80
N GLY A 67 -15.17 -6.61 18.89
CA GLY A 67 -16.38 -5.90 18.46
C GLY A 67 -16.16 -4.81 17.41
N VAL A 68 -14.92 -4.54 17.01
CA VAL A 68 -14.55 -3.52 16.01
C VAL A 68 -14.33 -4.17 14.65
N ARG A 69 -15.02 -3.64 13.62
CA ARG A 69 -14.81 -4.04 12.22
C ARG A 69 -13.46 -3.54 11.71
N CYS A 70 -12.81 -4.32 10.88
CA CYS A 70 -11.50 -3.98 10.33
C CYS A 70 -11.26 -4.63 8.97
N ALA A 71 -10.29 -4.05 8.26
CA ALA A 71 -9.57 -4.70 7.18
C ALA A 71 -8.29 -5.33 7.73
N LEU A 72 -8.05 -6.60 7.38
CA LEU A 72 -6.79 -7.30 7.58
C LEU A 72 -6.06 -7.34 6.25
N VAL A 73 -4.98 -6.57 6.13
CA VAL A 73 -4.14 -6.52 4.93
C VAL A 73 -3.02 -7.54 5.08
N ALA A 74 -2.89 -8.48 4.15
CA ALA A 74 -1.88 -9.52 4.24
C ALA A 74 -0.45 -8.96 4.12
N ASP A 75 0.48 -9.54 4.87
CA ASP A 75 1.91 -9.27 4.71
C ASP A 75 2.38 -9.79 3.34
N VAL A 76 2.90 -8.88 2.51
CA VAL A 76 3.43 -9.16 1.18
C VAL A 76 4.96 -9.18 1.14
N ARG A 77 5.62 -9.00 2.29
CA ARG A 77 7.09 -9.08 2.36
C ARG A 77 7.56 -10.48 2.01
N LEU A 78 8.55 -10.56 1.13
CA LEU A 78 9.31 -11.78 0.92
C LEU A 78 10.22 -12.06 2.14
N PRO A 79 10.65 -13.32 2.34
CA PRO A 79 11.60 -13.65 3.39
C PRO A 79 12.89 -12.81 3.28
N ASN A 80 13.25 -12.13 4.36
CA ASN A 80 14.40 -11.21 4.45
C ASN A 80 14.27 -9.91 3.66
N TRP A 81 13.06 -9.54 3.23
CA TRP A 81 12.78 -8.24 2.61
C TRP A 81 12.06 -7.33 3.60
N GLU A 82 12.26 -6.03 3.41
CA GLU A 82 11.52 -4.98 4.10
C GLU A 82 10.69 -4.16 3.11
N LEU A 83 9.62 -3.54 3.60
CA LEU A 83 8.87 -2.55 2.82
C LEU A 83 9.50 -1.19 3.05
N GLN A 84 9.74 -0.48 1.97
CA GLN A 84 10.21 0.90 1.98
C GLN A 84 9.12 1.78 1.36
N ALA A 85 8.83 2.91 1.99
CA ALA A 85 7.87 3.86 1.46
C ALA A 85 8.42 4.53 0.19
N GLY A 86 7.56 4.81 -0.80
CA GLY A 86 8.00 5.38 -2.09
C GLY A 86 8.73 6.73 -1.94
N HIS A 87 8.30 7.56 -1.00
CA HIS A 87 8.93 8.85 -0.71
C HIS A 87 10.42 8.72 -0.29
N ALA A 88 10.85 7.54 0.20
CA ALA A 88 12.25 7.30 0.56
C ALA A 88 13.19 7.32 -0.66
N LEU A 89 12.67 7.20 -1.88
CA LEU A 89 13.46 7.24 -3.13
C LEU A 89 13.63 8.66 -3.67
N MET A 90 12.82 9.61 -3.23
CA MET A 90 12.72 10.96 -3.80
C MET A 90 13.96 11.84 -3.59
N PRO A 91 14.69 11.75 -2.45
CA PRO A 91 15.95 12.49 -2.26
C PRO A 91 17.04 12.19 -3.31
N GLU A 92 16.94 11.08 -4.05
CA GLU A 92 17.91 10.73 -5.10
C GLU A 92 17.70 11.54 -6.39
N VAL A 93 16.52 12.12 -6.60
CA VAL A 93 16.13 12.77 -7.86
C VAL A 93 15.56 14.17 -7.68
N VAL A 94 15.09 14.52 -6.48
CA VAL A 94 14.60 15.86 -6.14
C VAL A 94 15.65 16.59 -5.33
N PHE A 95 16.11 17.73 -5.84
CA PHE A 95 17.04 18.59 -5.12
C PHE A 95 16.34 19.27 -3.93
N ASN A 96 16.97 19.23 -2.76
CA ASN A 96 16.38 19.69 -1.49
C ASN A 96 15.01 19.07 -1.21
N ASP A 97 14.87 17.76 -1.44
CA ASP A 97 13.68 17.02 -1.02
C ASP A 97 13.44 17.21 0.49
N ASP A 98 12.25 17.70 0.83
CA ASP A 98 11.79 17.87 2.19
C ASP A 98 10.63 16.89 2.42
N PRO A 99 10.84 15.78 3.15
CA PRO A 99 9.80 14.78 3.38
C PRO A 99 8.63 15.32 4.23
N ASP A 100 8.82 16.45 4.91
CA ASP A 100 7.80 17.12 5.70
C ASP A 100 7.07 18.22 4.92
N ASP A 101 7.42 18.47 3.64
CA ASP A 101 6.72 19.44 2.79
C ASP A 101 5.32 18.91 2.42
N PRO A 102 4.22 19.53 2.90
CA PRO A 102 2.87 19.09 2.57
C PRO A 102 2.55 19.25 1.08
N GLY A 103 3.28 20.11 0.36
CA GLY A 103 3.16 20.27 -1.08
C GLY A 103 3.93 19.22 -1.89
N GLN A 104 4.74 18.38 -1.24
CA GLN A 104 5.61 17.38 -1.86
C GLN A 104 6.31 17.94 -3.11
N ARG A 105 6.91 19.14 -2.97
CA ARG A 105 7.44 19.87 -4.13
C ARG A 105 8.49 19.02 -4.86
N GLY A 106 8.32 18.90 -6.17
CA GLY A 106 9.21 18.10 -7.01
C GLY A 106 8.79 16.63 -7.17
N HIS A 107 7.79 16.15 -6.42
CA HIS A 107 7.22 14.81 -6.56
C HIS A 107 6.24 14.77 -7.75
N ASN A 108 6.76 14.97 -8.95
CA ASN A 108 6.01 14.88 -10.20
C ASN A 108 6.29 13.55 -10.91
N VAL A 109 5.49 13.24 -11.94
CA VAL A 109 5.58 11.98 -12.70
C VAL A 109 6.97 11.78 -13.31
N GLU A 110 7.64 12.86 -13.74
CA GLU A 110 9.00 12.78 -14.29
C GLU A 110 10.02 12.36 -13.22
N ALA A 111 10.00 13.00 -12.05
CA ALA A 111 10.88 12.65 -10.94
C ALA A 111 10.62 11.22 -10.44
N ILE A 112 9.36 10.82 -10.30
CA ILE A 112 9.00 9.44 -9.94
C ILE A 112 9.52 8.45 -10.99
N GLY A 113 9.40 8.78 -12.29
CA GLY A 113 9.98 7.97 -13.37
C GLY A 113 11.50 7.80 -13.25
N GLN A 114 12.21 8.88 -12.92
CA GLN A 114 13.66 8.82 -12.68
C GLN A 114 13.99 7.96 -11.45
N ALA A 115 13.28 8.13 -10.34
CA ALA A 115 13.49 7.35 -9.11
C ALA A 115 13.26 5.85 -9.35
N LEU A 116 12.28 5.50 -10.17
CA LEU A 116 11.91 4.11 -10.45
C LEU A 116 12.74 3.44 -11.57
N ALA A 117 13.55 4.21 -12.32
CA ALA A 117 14.21 3.73 -13.54
C ALA A 117 15.06 2.45 -13.35
N ARG A 118 15.72 2.31 -12.19
CA ARG A 118 16.57 1.15 -11.89
C ARG A 118 15.82 -0.09 -11.40
N PHE A 119 14.53 0.03 -11.08
CA PHE A 119 13.75 -1.04 -10.47
C PHE A 119 12.95 -1.85 -11.52
N ALA A 120 12.81 -3.15 -11.24
CA ALA A 120 11.97 -4.06 -12.00
C ALA A 120 10.55 -4.09 -11.42
N THR A 121 9.66 -4.88 -12.02
CA THR A 121 8.36 -5.19 -11.42
C THR A 121 8.53 -5.91 -10.07
N PRO A 122 7.51 -5.88 -9.19
CA PRO A 122 7.54 -6.66 -7.96
C PRO A 122 7.82 -8.15 -8.25
N PRO A 123 8.62 -8.83 -7.40
CA PRO A 123 8.84 -10.26 -7.51
C PRO A 123 7.52 -11.04 -7.51
N ASP A 124 7.50 -12.18 -8.20
CA ASP A 124 6.33 -13.08 -8.32
C ASP A 124 5.06 -12.43 -8.91
N SER A 125 5.14 -11.21 -9.46
CA SER A 125 4.03 -10.60 -10.19
C SER A 125 3.79 -11.30 -11.54
N ALA A 126 2.52 -11.39 -11.93
CA ALA A 126 2.11 -11.94 -13.23
C ALA A 126 2.21 -10.91 -14.38
N LEU A 127 2.93 -9.81 -14.16
CA LEU A 127 3.07 -8.73 -15.13
C LEU A 127 3.99 -9.16 -16.28
N PRO A 128 3.81 -8.58 -17.49
CA PRO A 128 4.69 -8.87 -18.62
C PRO A 128 6.16 -8.62 -18.29
N SER A 129 7.07 -9.48 -18.75
CA SER A 129 8.51 -9.36 -18.46
C SER A 129 9.16 -8.11 -19.07
N THR A 130 8.48 -7.43 -20.01
CA THR A 130 8.91 -6.16 -20.59
C THR A 130 8.62 -4.97 -19.67
N PHE A 131 7.78 -5.14 -18.65
CA PHE A 131 7.41 -4.06 -17.74
C PHE A 131 8.52 -3.79 -16.73
N ARG A 132 8.55 -2.56 -16.24
CA ARG A 132 9.46 -2.02 -15.24
C ARG A 132 8.64 -1.41 -14.10
N ALA A 133 9.32 -1.00 -13.02
CA ALA A 133 8.65 -0.40 -11.87
C ALA A 133 7.73 0.79 -12.23
N PHE A 134 8.14 1.62 -13.20
CA PHE A 134 7.32 2.75 -13.65
C PHE A 134 6.02 2.33 -14.34
N ASP A 135 6.01 1.21 -15.08
CA ASP A 135 4.77 0.68 -15.68
C ASP A 135 3.79 0.22 -14.60
N VAL A 136 4.30 -0.34 -13.50
CA VAL A 136 3.47 -0.72 -12.34
C VAL A 136 2.90 0.52 -11.66
N PHE A 137 3.74 1.54 -11.45
CA PHE A 137 3.30 2.84 -10.91
C PHE A 137 2.19 3.48 -11.78
N ALA A 138 2.37 3.50 -13.10
CA ALA A 138 1.36 4.00 -14.02
C ALA A 138 0.04 3.19 -13.92
N GLY A 139 0.15 1.87 -13.72
CA GLY A 139 -0.99 1.00 -13.44
C GLY A 139 -1.76 1.42 -12.19
N TYR A 140 -1.06 1.68 -11.07
CA TYR A 140 -1.68 2.20 -9.85
C TYR A 140 -2.36 3.55 -10.09
N LEU A 141 -1.68 4.49 -10.76
CA LEU A 141 -2.23 5.82 -11.02
C LEU A 141 -3.53 5.79 -11.84
N VAL A 142 -3.56 4.96 -12.89
CA VAL A 142 -4.78 4.78 -13.71
C VAL A 142 -5.87 4.11 -12.88
N PHE A 143 -5.52 3.12 -12.06
CA PHE A 143 -6.48 2.43 -11.21
C PHE A 143 -7.10 3.34 -10.15
N ASP A 144 -6.29 4.13 -9.46
CA ASP A 144 -6.75 5.13 -8.49
C ASP A 144 -7.75 6.09 -9.13
N ALA A 145 -7.47 6.56 -10.36
CA ALA A 145 -8.39 7.40 -11.11
C ALA A 145 -9.72 6.69 -11.44
N VAL A 146 -9.67 5.39 -11.80
CA VAL A 146 -10.86 4.58 -12.12
C VAL A 146 -11.75 4.37 -10.91
N ILE A 147 -11.17 4.12 -9.73
CA ILE A 147 -11.94 3.89 -8.50
C ILE A 147 -12.26 5.18 -7.75
N ALA A 148 -11.88 6.35 -8.31
CA ALA A 148 -11.98 7.65 -7.68
C ALA A 148 -11.32 7.68 -6.29
N HIS A 149 -10.18 7.02 -6.17
CA HIS A 149 -9.34 7.11 -4.98
C HIS A 149 -8.60 8.44 -5.01
N SER A 150 -8.84 9.25 -3.98
CA SER A 150 -8.17 10.52 -3.76
C SER A 150 -7.80 10.56 -2.28
N GLU A 151 -6.49 10.46 -2.00
CA GLU A 151 -5.93 10.72 -0.67
C GLU A 151 -5.80 12.22 -0.39
#